data_AF-A0A950J7D2-F1
#
_entry.id   AF-A0A950J7D2-F1
#
_cell.length_a   1.000
_cell.length_b   1.000
_cell.length_c   1.000
_cell.angle_alpha   90.00
_cell.angle_beta   90.00
_cell.angle_gamma   90.00
#
_symmetry.space_group_name_H-M   'P 1'
#
loop_
_entity.id
_entity.type
_entity.pdbx_description
1 polymer ?
#
loop_
_entity_poly.entity_id
_entity_poly.type
_entity_poly.pdbx_seq_one_letter_code
_entity_poly.pdbx_strand_id
1 'polypeptide(L)'
;MRVHYEGLLVTTKYANKLTPSTHSNPPFTDDMDFESFEMMGRSQWATPLVTYEEKYGLLSDILRVIRGHCGSACDEMILNSRMPSTIRMPQEMFGSDLFLVLDVAAETRRLWAEGRRFISIQEGFVRNLMEEGENELVLDWYRPPADAGDRLHQMIRGFEAIGLKTCCADEREVEAA
;
A
#
# COMPACT_ATOMS: atom_id res chain seq x y z
N MET A 1 2.20 -22.44 -0.98
CA MET A 1 2.04 -21.81 0.34
C MET A 1 2.31 -20.33 0.22
N ARG A 2 1.45 -19.51 0.81
CA ARG A 2 1.64 -18.07 1.00
C ARG A 2 1.31 -17.68 2.43
N VAL A 3 1.94 -16.63 2.91
CA VAL A 3 1.59 -15.95 4.17
C VAL A 3 0.91 -14.64 3.80
N HIS A 4 -0.23 -14.35 4.42
CA HIS A 4 -1.08 -13.23 4.08
C HIS A 4 -1.23 -12.27 5.27
N TYR A 5 -1.26 -10.98 4.97
CA TYR A 5 -1.57 -9.91 5.91
C TYR A 5 -2.49 -8.88 5.26
N GLU A 6 -3.44 -8.40 6.05
CA GLU A 6 -4.30 -7.28 5.74
C GLU A 6 -4.38 -6.35 6.94
N GLY A 7 -4.18 -5.05 6.69
CA GLY A 7 -4.33 -4.00 7.69
C GLY A 7 -4.97 -2.75 7.12
N LEU A 8 -5.54 -1.95 8.01
CA LEU A 8 -6.14 -0.65 7.70
C LEU A 8 -5.35 0.46 8.38
N LEU A 9 -4.97 1.48 7.64
CA LEU A 9 -4.42 2.70 8.23
C LEU A 9 -5.58 3.40 8.93
N VAL A 10 -5.49 3.48 10.26
CA VAL A 10 -6.53 4.11 11.10
C VAL A 10 -6.08 5.43 11.67
N THR A 11 -4.77 5.64 11.75
CA THR A 11 -4.14 6.87 12.19
C THR A 11 -2.87 7.11 11.39
N THR A 12 -2.46 8.36 11.26
CA THR A 12 -1.16 8.72 10.69
C THR A 12 -0.21 9.15 11.80
N LYS A 13 1.05 8.71 11.73
CA LYS A 13 2.12 9.22 12.60
C LYS A 13 2.64 10.59 12.15
N TYR A 14 2.29 11.00 10.93
CA TYR A 14 2.66 12.30 10.40
C TYR A 14 1.79 13.36 11.07
N ALA A 15 2.42 14.41 11.59
CA ALA A 15 1.66 15.50 12.19
C ALA A 15 0.74 16.08 11.12
N ASN A 16 -0.55 16.30 11.46
CA ASN A 16 -1.54 16.98 10.62
C ASN A 16 -1.04 18.39 10.24
N LYS A 17 -0.08 18.48 9.33
CA LYS A 17 0.29 19.72 8.71
C LYS A 17 -0.87 20.03 7.78
N LEU A 18 -1.50 21.18 8.02
CA LEU A 18 -2.40 21.77 7.05
C LEU A 18 -1.64 21.83 5.74
N THR A 19 -1.97 20.90 4.85
CA THR A 19 -1.36 20.89 3.53
C THR A 19 -2.11 21.96 2.77
N PRO A 20 -1.42 22.99 2.24
CA PRO A 20 -2.08 23.95 1.39
C PRO A 20 -2.79 23.18 0.29
N SER A 21 -4.09 23.43 0.08
CA SER A 21 -4.88 22.84 -1.01
C SER A 21 -4.40 23.27 -2.41
N THR A 22 -3.20 23.84 -2.51
CA THR A 22 -2.61 24.41 -3.73
C THR A 22 -2.42 23.39 -4.84
N HIS A 23 -2.58 22.09 -4.55
CA HIS A 23 -2.52 21.01 -5.54
C HIS A 23 -3.89 20.41 -5.91
N SER A 24 -4.98 20.79 -5.24
CA SER A 24 -6.28 20.15 -5.44
C SER A 24 -7.45 20.97 -4.87
N ASN A 25 -7.62 22.22 -5.30
CA ASN A 25 -9.00 22.66 -5.47
C ASN A 25 -9.43 22.07 -6.82
N PRO A 26 -10.40 21.14 -6.85
CA PRO A 26 -11.06 20.83 -8.11
C PRO A 26 -11.49 22.16 -8.75
N PRO A 27 -11.33 22.34 -10.06
CA PRO A 27 -11.66 23.60 -10.72
C PRO A 27 -13.18 23.72 -10.84
N PHE A 28 -13.89 23.73 -9.72
CA PHE A 28 -15.32 23.97 -9.67
C PHE A 28 -15.53 25.45 -9.97
N THR A 29 -16.14 25.71 -11.12
CA THR A 29 -16.33 27.02 -11.69
C THR A 29 -17.80 27.39 -11.80
N ASP A 30 -18.69 26.40 -11.90
CA ASP A 30 -20.13 26.60 -12.00
C ASP A 30 -20.94 25.60 -11.16
N ASP A 31 -22.26 25.83 -11.07
CA ASP A 31 -23.16 24.98 -10.30
C ASP A 31 -23.23 23.54 -10.83
N MET A 32 -22.99 23.31 -12.13
CA MET A 32 -22.97 21.95 -12.71
C MET A 32 -21.77 21.14 -12.21
N ASP A 33 -20.63 21.80 -11.99
CA ASP A 33 -19.45 21.16 -11.40
C ASP A 33 -19.77 20.64 -9.98
N PHE A 34 -20.53 21.40 -9.19
CA PHE A 34 -20.98 20.99 -7.86
C PHE A 34 -22.04 19.88 -7.91
N GLU A 35 -23.03 19.99 -8.81
CA GLU A 35 -24.05 18.94 -9.02
C GLU A 35 -23.41 17.62 -9.47
N SER A 36 -22.46 17.68 -10.40
CA SER A 36 -21.71 16.51 -10.87
C SER A 36 -20.86 15.89 -9.76
N PHE A 37 -20.26 16.72 -8.90
CA PHE A 37 -19.52 16.26 -7.73
C PHE A 37 -20.44 15.59 -6.69
N GLU A 38 -21.62 16.14 -6.46
CA GLU A 38 -22.64 15.53 -5.60
C GLU A 38 -23.14 14.20 -6.16
N MET A 39 -23.31 14.10 -7.49
CA MET A 39 -23.65 12.84 -8.18
C MET A 39 -22.53 11.79 -8.12
N MET A 40 -21.26 12.22 -8.08
CA MET A 40 -20.12 11.33 -7.81
C MET A 40 -19.99 10.97 -6.32
N GLY A 41 -20.77 11.63 -5.46
CA GLY A 41 -20.89 11.38 -4.04
C GLY A 41 -21.11 9.90 -3.73
N ARG A 42 -20.07 9.20 -3.29
CA ARG A 42 -20.26 7.88 -2.67
C ARG A 42 -20.95 8.10 -1.33
N SER A 43 -21.87 7.21 -0.98
CA SER A 43 -22.58 7.27 0.31
C SER A 43 -21.62 7.26 1.50
N GLN A 44 -20.42 6.69 1.35
CA GLN A 44 -19.30 6.77 2.30
C GLN A 44 -17.98 6.82 1.52
N TRP A 45 -17.18 7.86 1.73
CA TRP A 45 -15.79 7.92 1.29
C TRP A 45 -14.86 7.58 2.46
N ALA A 46 -13.83 6.79 2.19
CA ALA A 46 -12.74 6.62 3.15
C ALA A 46 -12.13 7.99 3.46
N THR A 47 -11.92 8.27 4.75
CA THR A 47 -11.33 9.54 5.18
C THR A 47 -9.88 9.60 4.69
N PRO A 48 -9.44 10.68 4.02
CA PRO A 48 -8.04 10.85 3.68
C PRO A 48 -7.19 10.95 4.95
N LEU A 49 -6.23 10.04 5.12
CA LEU A 49 -5.38 9.98 6.31
C LEU A 49 -3.93 10.40 6.03
N VAL A 50 -3.57 10.54 4.77
CA VAL A 50 -2.24 10.95 4.33
C VAL A 50 -2.34 11.91 3.17
N THR A 51 -1.39 12.81 3.07
CA THR A 51 -1.18 13.66 1.89
C THR A 51 -0.35 12.92 0.83
N TYR A 52 -0.14 13.54 -0.33
CA TYR A 52 0.74 12.99 -1.36
C TYR A 52 2.17 12.73 -0.86
N GLU A 53 2.74 13.66 -0.10
CA GLU A 53 4.09 13.53 0.45
C GLU A 53 4.14 12.45 1.54
N GLU A 54 3.16 12.46 2.45
CA GLU A 54 3.09 11.50 3.56
C GLU A 54 2.84 10.08 3.08
N LYS A 55 2.11 9.88 1.97
CA LYS A 55 1.92 8.56 1.37
C LYS A 55 3.25 7.91 1.00
N TYR A 56 4.15 8.65 0.35
CA TYR A 56 5.46 8.11 -0.01
C TYR A 56 6.35 7.86 1.22
N GLY A 57 6.23 8.71 2.24
CA GLY A 57 6.85 8.47 3.54
C GLY A 57 6.35 7.15 4.17
N LEU A 58 5.03 6.97 4.21
CA LEU A 58 4.38 5.77 4.73
C LEU A 58 4.81 4.52 3.98
N LEU A 59 4.82 4.55 2.65
CA LEU A 59 5.30 3.43 1.82
C LEU A 59 6.78 3.12 2.09
N SER A 60 7.61 4.14 2.26
CA SER A 60 9.02 3.95 2.61
C SER A 60 9.20 3.31 3.98
N ASP A 61 8.34 3.64 4.95
CA ASP A 61 8.33 3.00 6.27
C ASP A 61 7.87 1.54 6.20
N ILE A 62 6.81 1.26 5.44
CA ILE A 62 6.30 -0.10 5.20
C ILE A 62 7.41 -0.96 4.59
N LEU A 63 8.06 -0.46 3.53
CA LEU A 63 9.18 -1.16 2.88
C LEU A 63 10.36 -1.37 3.84
N ARG A 64 10.63 -0.43 4.74
CA ARG A 64 11.68 -0.57 5.75
C ARG A 64 11.35 -1.67 6.75
N VAL A 65 10.10 -1.75 7.22
CA VAL A 65 9.63 -2.82 8.11
C VAL A 65 9.75 -4.18 7.39
N ILE A 66 9.26 -4.29 6.16
CA ILE A 66 9.33 -5.52 5.37
C ILE A 66 10.78 -5.97 5.20
N ARG A 67 11.65 -5.09 4.67
CA ARG A 67 13.08 -5.40 4.46
C ARG A 67 13.80 -5.79 5.76
N GLY A 68 13.47 -5.12 6.86
CA GLY A 68 14.04 -5.39 8.18
C GLY A 68 13.75 -6.80 8.70
N HIS A 69 12.64 -7.42 8.28
CA HIS A 69 12.22 -8.74 8.76
C HIS A 69 12.29 -9.84 7.69
N CYS A 70 12.27 -9.50 6.40
CA CYS A 70 12.46 -10.45 5.30
C CYS A 70 13.91 -10.90 5.16
N GLY A 71 14.88 -10.00 5.33
CA GLY A 71 16.29 -10.29 5.02
C GLY A 71 16.45 -10.90 3.62
N SER A 72 17.31 -11.92 3.48
CA SER A 72 17.55 -12.63 2.21
C SER A 72 16.50 -13.71 1.87
N ALA A 73 15.37 -13.74 2.58
CA ALA A 73 14.30 -14.71 2.34
C ALA A 73 13.27 -14.25 1.30
N CYS A 74 13.40 -13.01 0.81
CA CYS A 74 12.63 -12.44 -0.28
C CYS A 74 13.61 -11.99 -1.37
N ASP A 75 13.39 -12.44 -2.61
CA ASP A 75 14.23 -12.05 -3.74
C ASP A 75 13.75 -10.73 -4.34
N GLU A 76 12.43 -10.55 -4.44
CA GLU A 76 11.78 -9.42 -5.12
C GLU A 76 10.50 -9.00 -4.39
N MET A 77 10.20 -7.71 -4.41
CA MET A 77 8.95 -7.14 -3.95
C MET A 77 8.25 -6.47 -5.12
N ILE A 78 6.93 -6.64 -5.21
CA ILE A 78 6.11 -5.94 -6.18
C ILE A 78 5.10 -5.06 -5.44
N LEU A 79 4.97 -3.81 -5.84
CA LEU A 79 4.05 -2.84 -5.23
C LEU A 79 3.19 -2.22 -6.33
N ASN A 80 1.88 -2.12 -6.09
CA ASN A 80 1.00 -1.42 -7.03
C ASN A 80 1.34 0.07 -7.10
N SER A 81 1.46 0.59 -8.33
CA SER A 81 1.69 2.01 -8.59
C SER A 81 0.36 2.73 -8.81
N ARG A 82 -0.23 3.30 -7.76
CA ARG A 82 -1.43 4.16 -7.88
C ARG A 82 -1.04 5.62 -8.12
N MET A 83 -1.18 6.04 -9.38
CA MET A 83 -0.98 7.39 -9.92
C MET A 83 0.43 8.00 -9.70
N PRO A 84 1.19 8.29 -10.77
CA PRO A 84 2.43 9.05 -10.64
C PRO A 84 2.09 10.47 -10.16
N SER A 85 2.57 10.82 -8.97
CA SER A 85 2.48 12.18 -8.46
C SER A 85 3.53 13.07 -9.14
N THR A 86 3.32 14.38 -9.12
CA THR A 86 4.38 15.37 -9.41
C THR A 86 5.49 15.38 -8.35
N ILE A 87 5.26 14.71 -7.22
CA ILE A 87 6.23 14.56 -6.13
C ILE A 87 7.26 13.48 -6.48
N ARG A 88 8.53 13.80 -6.23
CA ARG A 88 9.64 12.88 -6.40
C ARG A 88 9.50 11.70 -5.44
N MET A 89 9.54 10.48 -5.96
CA MET A 89 9.58 9.26 -5.13
C MET A 89 10.84 9.24 -4.24
N PRO A 90 10.75 8.78 -2.98
CA PRO A 90 11.88 8.61 -2.09
C PRO A 90 12.93 7.64 -2.66
N GLN A 91 14.21 7.87 -2.32
CA GLN A 91 15.32 7.07 -2.85
C GLN A 91 15.20 5.59 -2.45
N GLU A 92 14.62 5.34 -1.29
CA GLU A 92 14.39 4.02 -0.70
C GLU A 92 13.47 3.13 -1.55
N MET A 93 12.68 3.72 -2.45
CA MET A 93 11.80 3.01 -3.38
C MET A 93 12.50 2.61 -4.69
N PHE A 94 13.74 3.05 -4.93
CA PHE A 94 14.51 2.69 -6.14
C PHE A 94 15.48 1.52 -5.91
N GLY A 95 15.15 0.62 -4.99
CA GLY A 95 15.92 -0.60 -4.78
C GLY A 95 15.78 -1.54 -5.98
N SER A 96 16.83 -2.31 -6.27
CA SER A 96 16.78 -3.36 -7.31
C SER A 96 15.84 -4.52 -6.95
N ASP A 97 15.39 -4.56 -5.70
CA ASP A 97 14.49 -5.54 -5.11
C ASP A 97 13.01 -5.12 -5.17
N LEU A 98 12.67 -3.92 -5.67
CA LEU A 98 11.30 -3.42 -5.70
C LEU A 98 10.86 -3.07 -7.13
N PHE A 99 9.75 -3.66 -7.57
CA PHE A 99 9.09 -3.33 -8.83
C PHE A 99 7.76 -2.63 -8.58
N LEU A 100 7.60 -1.45 -9.19
CA LEU A 100 6.35 -0.72 -9.19
C LEU A 100 5.55 -1.14 -10.43
N VAL A 101 4.38 -1.76 -10.22
CA VAL A 101 3.57 -2.36 -11.30
C VAL A 101 2.16 -1.84 -11.30
N LEU A 102 1.52 -1.83 -12.48
CA LEU A 102 0.10 -1.45 -12.60
C LEU A 102 -0.83 -2.62 -12.26
N ASP A 103 -0.45 -3.85 -12.64
CA ASP A 103 -1.22 -5.06 -12.40
C ASP A 103 -0.39 -6.04 -11.54
N VAL A 104 -0.68 -6.03 -10.24
CA VAL A 104 -0.02 -6.91 -9.27
C VAL A 104 -0.35 -8.37 -9.54
N ALA A 105 -1.57 -8.67 -9.99
CA ALA A 105 -2.01 -10.05 -10.22
C ALA A 105 -1.29 -10.67 -11.40
N ALA A 106 -1.15 -9.94 -12.52
CA ALA A 106 -0.36 -10.39 -13.65
C ALA A 106 1.09 -10.65 -13.27
N GLU A 107 1.72 -9.73 -12.53
CA GLU A 107 3.12 -9.87 -12.15
C GLU A 107 3.34 -10.99 -11.13
N THR A 108 2.41 -11.15 -10.19
CA THR A 108 2.39 -12.27 -9.22
C THR A 108 2.39 -13.61 -9.96
N ARG A 109 1.54 -13.76 -10.98
CA ARG A 109 1.47 -15.00 -11.79
C ARG A 109 2.80 -15.26 -12.49
N ARG A 110 3.43 -14.23 -13.08
CA ARG A 110 4.73 -14.35 -13.75
C ARG A 110 5.82 -14.85 -12.79
N LEU A 111 5.99 -14.17 -11.65
CA LEU A 111 7.01 -14.51 -10.65
C LEU A 111 6.77 -15.88 -10.01
N TRP A 112 5.50 -16.23 -9.76
CA TRP A 112 5.13 -17.54 -9.26
C TRP A 112 5.50 -18.67 -10.21
N ALA A 113 5.24 -18.49 -11.52
CA ALA A 113 5.58 -19.45 -12.57
C ALA A 113 7.10 -19.63 -12.72
N GLU A 114 7.88 -18.55 -12.56
CA GLU A 114 9.35 -18.58 -12.54
C GLU A 114 9.95 -19.22 -11.28
N GLY A 115 9.10 -19.44 -10.28
CA GLY A 115 9.47 -20.07 -9.04
C GLY A 115 10.22 -19.19 -8.04
N ARG A 116 10.08 -17.87 -8.18
CA ARG A 116 10.71 -16.85 -7.33
C ARG A 116 10.10 -16.83 -5.92
N ARG A 117 10.87 -16.37 -4.94
CA ARG A 117 10.37 -15.99 -3.60
C ARG A 117 10.15 -14.49 -3.61
N PHE A 118 8.92 -14.05 -3.42
CA PHE A 118 8.59 -12.64 -3.56
C PHE A 118 7.46 -12.24 -2.64
N ILE A 119 7.33 -10.92 -2.44
CA ILE A 119 6.23 -10.31 -1.71
C ILE A 119 5.45 -9.41 -2.65
N SER A 120 4.14 -9.61 -2.71
CA SER A 120 3.24 -8.63 -3.31
C SER A 120 2.72 -7.69 -2.24
N ILE A 121 2.67 -6.41 -2.57
CA ILE A 121 2.19 -5.33 -1.72
C ILE A 121 1.12 -4.59 -2.52
N GLN A 122 -0.08 -4.49 -1.96
CA GLN A 122 -1.15 -3.70 -2.52
C GLN A 122 -1.56 -2.65 -1.49
N GLU A 123 -1.47 -1.39 -1.87
CA GLU A 123 -1.89 -0.26 -1.05
C GLU A 123 -3.13 0.41 -1.63
N GLY A 124 -4.04 0.84 -0.77
CA GLY A 124 -5.19 1.71 -1.10
C GLY A 124 -5.26 2.93 -0.20
N PHE A 125 -4.12 3.55 0.08
CA PHE A 125 -4.05 4.76 0.88
C PHE A 125 -4.65 5.93 0.10
N VAL A 126 -5.70 6.51 0.68
CA VAL A 126 -6.51 7.59 0.12
C VAL A 126 -5.91 8.93 0.50
N ARG A 127 -5.57 9.73 -0.52
CA ARG A 127 -5.01 11.07 -0.36
C ARG A 127 -6.05 12.19 -0.45
N ASN A 128 -7.16 11.90 -1.12
CA ASN A 128 -8.30 12.80 -1.28
C ASN A 128 -9.58 11.99 -1.52
N LEU A 129 -10.74 12.62 -1.34
CA LEU A 129 -12.05 11.96 -1.38
C LEU A 129 -12.42 11.33 -2.73
N MET A 130 -11.72 11.67 -3.82
CA MET A 130 -12.00 11.12 -5.15
C MET A 130 -11.18 9.87 -5.47
N GLU A 131 -10.24 9.48 -4.62
CA GLU A 131 -9.43 8.28 -4.84
C GLU A 131 -10.17 7.01 -4.45
N GLU A 132 -9.90 5.94 -5.20
CA GLU A 132 -10.37 4.61 -4.84
C GLU A 132 -9.41 3.95 -3.85
N GLY A 133 -9.98 3.48 -2.74
CA GLY A 133 -9.26 2.82 -1.67
C GLY A 133 -10.01 2.98 -0.36
N GLU A 134 -9.64 2.16 0.61
CA GLU A 134 -10.20 2.08 1.96
C GLU A 134 -9.11 2.27 3.03
N ASN A 135 -7.98 2.88 2.64
CA ASN A 135 -6.77 3.00 3.46
C ASN A 135 -6.16 1.65 3.84
N GLU A 136 -6.30 0.65 2.98
CA GLU A 136 -5.82 -0.72 3.19
C GLU A 136 -4.37 -0.93 2.77
N LEU A 137 -3.73 -1.88 3.46
CA LEU A 137 -2.48 -2.51 3.06
C LEU A 137 -2.69 -4.02 3.03
N VAL A 138 -2.48 -4.63 1.88
CA VAL A 138 -2.47 -6.08 1.69
C VAL A 138 -1.06 -6.52 1.33
N LEU A 139 -0.60 -7.57 2.00
CA LEU A 139 0.69 -8.19 1.75
C LEU A 139 0.50 -9.70 1.59
N ASP A 140 1.02 -10.25 0.49
CA ASP A 140 1.14 -11.70 0.31
C ASP A 140 2.62 -12.07 0.12
N TRP A 141 3.14 -12.94 0.98
CA TRP A 141 4.48 -13.50 0.85
C TRP A 141 4.43 -14.90 0.24
N TYR A 142 4.92 -15.02 -0.98
CA TYR A 142 4.92 -16.25 -1.76
C TYR A 142 6.21 -17.04 -1.56
N ARG A 143 6.06 -18.37 -1.41
CA ARG A 143 7.16 -19.30 -1.10
C ARG A 143 7.99 -18.84 0.11
N PRO A 144 7.33 -18.50 1.22
CA PRO A 144 8.02 -17.92 2.35
C PRO A 144 8.86 -19.00 3.07
N PRO A 145 9.87 -18.61 3.86
CA PRO A 145 10.66 -19.54 4.66
C PRO A 145 9.81 -20.19 5.78
N ALA A 146 10.34 -21.23 6.43
CA ALA A 146 9.63 -21.94 7.49
C ALA A 146 9.33 -21.06 8.74
N ASP A 147 10.13 -20.02 8.98
CA ASP A 147 9.97 -19.07 10.08
C ASP A 147 9.13 -17.83 9.71
N ALA A 148 8.41 -17.88 8.58
CA ALA A 148 7.69 -16.73 8.06
C ALA A 148 6.57 -16.24 8.98
N GLY A 149 5.92 -17.13 9.73
CA GLY A 149 4.93 -16.75 10.73
C GLY A 149 5.54 -15.82 11.79
N ASP A 150 6.71 -16.14 12.32
CA ASP A 150 7.39 -15.31 13.32
C ASP A 150 7.84 -13.97 12.73
N ARG A 151 8.35 -13.98 11.49
CA ARG A 151 8.72 -12.75 10.76
C ARG A 151 7.51 -11.87 10.51
N LEU A 152 6.36 -12.46 10.14
CA LEU A 152 5.13 -11.71 9.95
C LEU A 152 4.68 -11.06 11.26
N HIS A 153 4.73 -11.76 12.39
CA HIS A 153 4.42 -11.17 13.69
C HIS A 153 5.32 -9.96 14.02
N GLN A 154 6.59 -10.01 13.63
CA GLN A 154 7.49 -8.86 13.80
C GLN A 154 7.12 -7.70 12.86
N MET A 155 6.79 -8.00 11.59
CA MET A 155 6.29 -6.99 10.66
C MET A 155 5.01 -6.34 11.14
N ILE A 156 4.05 -7.12 11.65
CA ILE A 156 2.79 -6.63 12.22
C ILE A 156 3.06 -5.58 13.31
N ARG A 157 3.98 -5.84 14.24
CA ARG A 157 4.36 -4.85 15.27
C ARG A 157 4.93 -3.57 14.66
N GLY A 158 5.74 -3.71 13.61
CA GLY A 158 6.27 -2.56 12.86
C GLY A 158 5.18 -1.76 12.14
N PHE A 159 4.19 -2.45 11.55
CA PHE A 159 3.03 -1.86 10.89
C PHE A 159 2.12 -1.13 11.88
N GLU A 160 1.87 -1.73 13.05
CA GLU A 160 1.11 -1.10 14.12
C GLU A 160 1.79 0.17 14.64
N ALA A 161 3.13 0.16 14.76
CA ALA A 161 3.90 1.33 15.15
C ALA A 161 3.83 2.51 14.15
N ILE A 162 3.41 2.25 12.90
CA ILE A 162 3.22 3.28 11.87
C ILE A 162 1.74 3.64 11.63
N GLY A 163 0.81 3.06 12.40
CA GLY A 163 -0.61 3.41 12.38
C GLY A 163 -1.54 2.43 11.65
N LEU A 164 -1.03 1.28 11.21
CA LEU A 164 -1.84 0.22 10.60
C LEU A 164 -2.44 -0.68 11.68
N LYS A 165 -3.75 -0.84 11.67
CA LYS A 165 -4.46 -1.82 12.49
C LYS A 165 -4.60 -3.11 11.71
N THR A 166 -4.11 -4.21 12.26
CA THR A 166 -4.24 -5.54 11.66
C THR A 166 -5.71 -5.98 11.61
N CYS A 167 -6.15 -6.41 10.42
CA CYS A 167 -7.47 -6.99 10.19
C CYS A 167 -7.39 -8.51 10.06
N CYS A 168 -6.40 -9.00 9.33
CA CYS A 168 -6.19 -10.43 9.08
C CYS A 168 -4.68 -10.74 8.97
N ALA A 169 -4.27 -11.90 9.46
CA ALA A 169 -2.92 -12.44 9.31
C ALA A 169 -2.97 -13.97 9.40
N ASP A 170 -2.74 -14.67 8.29
CA ASP A 170 -2.89 -16.13 8.22
C ASP A 170 -1.97 -16.78 7.15
N GLU A 171 -1.83 -18.10 7.24
CA GLU A 171 -1.21 -18.91 6.18
C GLU A 171 -2.29 -19.41 5.23
N ARG A 172 -2.07 -19.27 3.92
CA ARG A 172 -3.00 -19.71 2.89
C ARG A 172 -2.32 -20.63 1.88
N GLU A 173 -3.06 -21.61 1.39
CA GLU A 173 -2.67 -22.30 0.18
C GLU A 173 -2.78 -21.33 -1.01
N VAL A 174 -1.88 -21.48 -1.97
CA VAL A 174 -1.94 -20.68 -3.21
C VAL A 174 -2.88 -21.44 -4.12
N GLU A 175 -4.10 -20.93 -4.30
CA GLU A 175 -4.97 -21.43 -5.35
C GLU A 175 -4.26 -21.20 -6.69
N ALA A 176 -3.97 -22.29 -7.40
CA ALA A 176 -3.43 -22.22 -8.75
C ALA A 176 -4.54 -21.64 -9.64
N ALA A 177 -4.42 -20.35 -9.96
CA ALA A 177 -5.24 -19.69 -10.96
C ALA A 177 -4.83 -20.13 -12.37
#